data_AF-A0A7X8X1L4-F1
#
_entry.id   AF-A0A7X8X1L4-F1
#
_cell.length_a   1.000
_cell.length_b   1.000
_cell.length_c   1.000
_cell.angle_alpha   90.00
_cell.angle_beta   90.00
_cell.angle_gamma   90.00
#
_symmetry.space_group_name_H-M   'P 1'
#
loop_
_entity.id
_entity.type
_entity.pdbx_description
1 polymer ?
#
loop_
_entity_poly.entity_id
_entity_poly.type
_entity_poly.pdbx_seq_one_letter_code
_entity_poly.pdbx_strand_id
1 'polypeptide(L)'
;MKKLLVLLLIIVLVLAALLGVDYLNVKNKNKPIFVVKTETYDDGSVRYSGIGYHVYHIKVLGLDGGYHFRFWFTDDVDKVKEKVIRDAFEEILP
;
A
#
# COMPACT_ATOMS: atom_id res chain seq x y z
N MET A 1 -35.11 -7.27 1.61
CA MET A 1 -34.43 -6.30 0.71
C MET A 1 -33.87 -5.09 1.43
N LYS A 2 -34.66 -4.23 2.11
CA LYS A 2 -34.14 -3.05 2.82
C LYS A 2 -33.04 -3.36 3.85
N LYS A 3 -33.23 -4.40 4.68
CA LYS A 3 -32.24 -4.85 5.68
C LYS A 3 -30.91 -5.32 5.06
N LEU A 4 -30.98 -5.99 3.92
CA LEU A 4 -29.79 -6.44 3.19
C LEU A 4 -29.00 -5.26 2.61
N LEU A 5 -29.71 -4.26 2.06
CA LEU A 5 -29.08 -3.06 1.52
C LEU A 5 -28.39 -2.24 2.62
N VAL A 6 -29.02 -2.12 3.80
CA VAL A 6 -28.40 -1.49 4.97
C VAL A 6 -27.15 -2.25 5.41
N LEU A 7 -27.20 -3.59 5.45
CA LEU A 7 -26.04 -4.41 5.79
C LEU A 7 -24.88 -4.21 4.80
N LEU A 8 -25.16 -4.22 3.50
CA LEU A 8 -24.15 -3.98 2.47
C LEU A 8 -23.52 -2.58 2.61
N LEU A 9 -24.33 -1.56 2.90
CA LEU A 9 -23.84 -0.20 3.11
C LEU A 9 -22.88 -0.14 4.30
N ILE A 10 -23.22 -0.79 5.42
CA ILE A 10 -22.36 -0.85 6.60
C ILE A 10 -21.02 -1.53 6.26
N ILE A 11 -21.04 -2.65 5.53
CA ILE A 11 -19.82 -3.35 5.11
C ILE A 11 -18.94 -2.44 4.26
N VAL A 12 -19.51 -1.74 3.28
CA VAL A 12 -18.77 -0.80 2.42
C VAL A 12 -18.15 0.33 3.23
N LEU A 13 -18.89 0.91 4.19
CA LEU A 13 -18.38 1.97 5.06
C LEU A 13 -17.21 1.50 5.93
N VAL A 14 -17.30 0.29 6.50
CA VAL A 14 -16.21 -0.29 7.28
C VAL A 14 -14.98 -0.51 6.40
N LEU A 15 -15.14 -1.12 5.22
CA LEU A 15 -14.03 -1.34 4.29
C LEU A 15 -13.38 -0.02 3.85
N ALA A 16 -14.18 1.01 3.56
CA ALA A 16 -13.70 2.34 3.21
C ALA A 16 -12.91 2.98 4.36
N ALA A 17 -13.35 2.82 5.61
CA ALA A 17 -12.64 3.33 6.78
C ALA A 17 -11.28 2.64 6.97
N LEU A 18 -11.23 1.31 6.86
CA LEU A 18 -9.98 0.55 6.97
C LEU A 18 -8.97 0.97 5.90
N LEU A 19 -9.43 1.07 4.64
CA LEU A 19 -8.62 1.53 3.52
C LEU A 19 -8.14 2.97 3.72
N GLY A 20 -9.03 3.86 4.17
CA GLY A 20 -8.72 5.27 4.41
C GLY A 20 -7.65 5.47 5.47
N VAL A 21 -7.73 4.73 6.59
CA VAL A 21 -6.72 4.79 7.66
C VAL A 21 -5.34 4.39 7.11
N ASP A 22 -5.26 3.28 6.39
CA ASP A 22 -3.97 2.82 5.87
C ASP A 22 -3.43 3.69 4.75
N TYR A 23 -4.29 4.22 3.88
CA TYR A 23 -3.88 5.22 2.89
C TYR A 23 -3.27 6.47 3.54
N LEU A 24 -3.91 7.00 4.60
CA LEU A 24 -3.39 8.15 5.33
C LEU A 24 -2.07 7.83 6.05
N ASN A 25 -1.95 6.65 6.65
CA ASN A 25 -0.70 6.21 7.26
C ASN A 25 0.42 6.16 6.22
N VAL A 26 0.20 5.51 5.09
CA VAL A 26 1.18 5.42 4.00
C VAL A 26 1.58 6.82 3.50
N LYS A 27 0.60 7.71 3.28
CA LYS A 27 0.85 9.09 2.86
C LYS A 27 1.72 9.85 3.87
N ASN A 28 1.54 9.57 5.15
CA ASN A 28 2.32 10.15 6.25
C ASN A 28 3.60 9.36 6.58
N LYS A 29 4.03 8.45 5.70
CA LYS A 29 5.22 7.58 5.88
C LYS A 29 5.17 6.69 7.13
N ASN A 30 3.97 6.44 7.66
CA ASN A 30 3.73 5.56 8.79
C ASN A 30 3.40 4.14 8.31
N LYS A 31 3.66 3.17 9.19
CA LYS A 31 3.32 1.77 8.94
C LYS A 31 1.79 1.58 8.85
N PRO A 32 1.27 0.89 7.82
CA PRO A 32 -0.14 0.54 7.73
C PRO A 32 -0.55 -0.44 8.86
N ILE A 33 -1.81 -0.35 9.29
CA ILE A 33 -2.36 -1.05 10.46
C ILE A 33 -3.26 -2.22 10.05
N PHE A 34 -4.14 -2.02 9.07
CA PHE A 34 -5.16 -2.98 8.65
C PHE A 34 -4.73 -3.83 7.45
N VAL A 35 -3.45 -4.18 7.42
CA VAL A 35 -2.85 -5.06 6.41
C VAL A 35 -2.12 -6.22 7.07
N VAL A 36 -2.01 -7.32 6.34
CA VAL A 36 -1.24 -8.50 6.73
C VAL A 36 0.00 -8.60 5.87
N LYS A 37 1.16 -8.89 6.46
CA LYS A 37 2.37 -9.18 5.69
C LYS A 37 2.17 -10.47 4.89
N THR A 38 2.28 -10.40 3.57
CA THR A 38 2.03 -11.55 2.68
C THR A 38 3.26 -12.04 1.95
N GLU A 39 4.18 -11.15 1.56
CA GLU A 39 5.39 -11.54 0.81
C GLU A 39 6.60 -10.75 1.30
N THR A 40 7.78 -11.36 1.24
CA THR A 40 9.08 -10.71 1.43
C THR A 40 9.91 -11.00 0.19
N TYR A 41 10.50 -9.96 -0.39
CA TYR A 41 11.35 -10.07 -1.56
C TYR A 41 12.83 -10.16 -1.15
N ASP A 42 13.68 -10.65 -2.04
CA ASP A 42 15.11 -10.89 -1.78
C ASP A 42 15.89 -9.61 -1.44
N ASP A 43 15.44 -8.45 -1.94
CA ASP A 43 16.00 -7.13 -1.64
C ASP A 43 15.58 -6.59 -0.25
N GLY A 44 14.80 -7.36 0.51
CA GLY A 44 14.26 -7.00 1.80
C GLY A 44 13.00 -6.12 1.73
N SER A 45 12.46 -5.86 0.54
CA SER A 45 11.15 -5.26 0.38
C SER A 45 10.06 -6.20 0.90
N VAL A 46 8.94 -5.64 1.34
CA VAL A 46 7.83 -6.40 1.92
C VAL A 46 6.51 -5.97 1.29
N ARG A 47 5.68 -6.96 0.93
CA ARG A 47 4.29 -6.73 0.55
C ARG A 47 3.38 -6.98 1.74
N TYR A 48 2.51 -6.03 1.98
CA TYR A 48 1.38 -6.15 2.88
C TYR A 48 0.08 -6.12 2.07
N SER A 49 -0.90 -6.93 2.46
CA SER A 49 -2.19 -7.04 1.77
C SER A 49 -3.33 -6.67 2.71
N GLY A 50 -4.11 -5.68 2.31
CA GLY A 50 -5.40 -5.34 2.89
C GLY A 50 -6.53 -5.76 1.97
N ILE A 51 -7.79 -5.52 2.34
CA ILE A 51 -8.94 -5.88 1.50
C ILE A 51 -9.07 -4.88 0.35
N GLY A 52 -8.77 -5.30 -0.88
CA GLY A 52 -8.85 -4.49 -2.09
C GLY A 52 -7.58 -3.72 -2.45
N TYR A 53 -6.52 -3.83 -1.65
CA TYR A 53 -5.26 -3.12 -1.88
C TYR A 53 -4.03 -3.84 -1.31
N HIS A 54 -2.86 -3.43 -1.77
CA HIS A 54 -1.55 -3.78 -1.24
C HIS A 54 -0.81 -2.52 -0.79
N VAL A 55 0.07 -2.71 0.18
CA VAL A 55 1.07 -1.73 0.59
C VAL A 55 2.44 -2.38 0.46
N TYR A 56 3.33 -1.72 -0.26
CA TYR A 56 4.71 -2.15 -0.47
C TYR A 56 5.64 -1.33 0.40
N HIS A 57 6.41 -1.98 1.26
CA HIS A 57 7.57 -1.35 1.90
C HIS A 57 8.78 -1.66 1.04
N ILE A 58 9.28 -0.66 0.31
CA ILE A 58 10.33 -0.85 -0.68
C ILE A 58 11.69 -0.58 -0.05
N LYS A 59 12.66 -1.47 -0.30
CA LYS A 59 14.07 -1.24 -0.02
C LYS A 59 14.85 -1.17 -1.33
N VAL A 60 15.62 -0.11 -1.52
CA VAL A 60 16.47 0.07 -2.70
C VAL A 60 17.90 0.21 -2.24
N LEU A 61 18.77 -0.73 -2.63
CA LEU A 61 20.21 -0.70 -2.31
C LEU A 61 20.51 -0.51 -0.81
N GLY A 62 19.67 -1.06 0.07
CA GLY A 62 19.79 -0.93 1.53
C GLY A 62 19.17 0.35 2.11
N LEU A 63 18.68 1.27 1.28
CA LEU A 63 17.94 2.46 1.71
C LEU A 63 16.45 2.17 1.85
N ASP A 64 15.82 2.82 2.82
CA ASP A 64 14.38 2.74 3.06
C ASP A 64 13.62 3.64 2.08
N GLY A 65 13.00 3.02 1.08
CA GLY A 65 12.16 3.69 0.09
C GLY A 65 10.73 3.96 0.59
N GLY A 66 10.40 3.58 1.82
CA GLY A 66 9.12 3.85 2.46
C GLY A 66 7.97 2.98 1.96
N TYR A 67 6.76 3.36 2.37
CA TYR A 67 5.53 2.64 2.08
C TYR A 67 4.83 3.19 0.83
N HIS A 68 4.31 2.29 -0.02
CA HIS A 68 3.65 2.63 -1.28
C HIS A 68 2.33 1.87 -1.42
N PHE A 69 1.23 2.60 -1.54
CA PHE A 69 -0.12 2.04 -1.65
C PHE A 69 -0.47 1.73 -3.10
N ARG A 70 -1.09 0.56 -3.35
CA ARG A 70 -1.61 0.15 -4.67
C ARG A 70 -2.90 -0.63 -4.53
N PHE A 71 -3.83 -0.45 -5.45
CA PHE A 71 -5.01 -1.31 -5.52
C PHE A 71 -4.66 -2.67 -6.13
N TRP A 72 -5.38 -3.72 -5.75
CA TRP A 72 -5.20 -5.09 -6.30
C TRP A 72 -5.22 -5.14 -7.82
N PHE A 73 -6.07 -4.32 -8.46
CA PHE A 73 -6.20 -4.27 -9.93
C PHE A 73 -5.12 -3.43 -10.61
N THR A 74 -4.20 -2.82 -9.85
CA THR A 74 -3.04 -2.05 -10.33
C THR A 74 -1.72 -2.60 -9.78
N ASP A 75 -1.76 -3.84 -9.32
CA ASP A 75 -0.72 -4.47 -8.52
C ASP A 75 0.46 -4.88 -9.41
N ASP A 76 1.56 -4.14 -9.27
CA ASP A 76 2.78 -4.34 -10.03
C ASP A 76 3.92 -3.75 -9.21
N VAL A 77 4.61 -4.63 -8.47
CA VAL A 77 5.69 -4.25 -7.55
C VAL A 77 6.90 -3.69 -8.29
N ASP A 78 7.19 -4.19 -9.49
CA ASP A 78 8.33 -3.74 -10.28
C ASP A 78 8.13 -2.28 -10.73
N LYS A 79 6.90 -1.92 -11.14
CA LYS A 79 6.55 -0.52 -11.41
C LYS A 79 6.64 0.38 -10.18
N VAL A 80 6.37 -0.14 -8.98
CA VAL A 80 6.56 0.63 -7.74
C VAL A 80 8.05 0.88 -7.53
N LYS A 81 8.88 -0.17 -7.63
CA LYS A 81 10.34 -0.07 -7.46
C LYS A 81 10.96 0.88 -8.47
N GLU A 82 10.59 0.77 -9.75
CA GLU A 82 11.08 1.66 -10.82
C GLU A 82 10.75 3.12 -10.52
N LYS A 83 9.53 3.40 -10.06
CA LYS A 83 9.14 4.75 -9.65
C LYS A 83 9.99 5.25 -8.48
N VAL A 84 10.18 4.44 -7.43
CA VAL A 84 10.98 4.83 -6.26
C VAL A 84 12.42 5.14 -6.66
N ILE A 85 13.01 4.30 -7.53
CA ILE A 85 14.37 4.51 -8.03
C ILE A 85 14.45 5.81 -8.83
N ARG A 86 13.52 6.05 -9.75
CA ARG A 86 13.48 7.28 -10.56
C ARG A 86 13.34 8.53 -9.68
N ASP A 87 12.38 8.53 -8.76
CA ASP A 87 12.12 9.66 -7.86
C ASP A 87 13.39 9.96 -7.00
N ALA A 88 14.13 8.92 -6.59
CA ALA A 88 15.41 9.08 -5.88
C ALA A 88 16.55 9.63 -6.76
N PHE A 89 16.63 9.23 -8.03
CA PHE A 89 17.62 9.78 -8.96
C PHE A 89 17.36 11.25 -9.29
N GLU A 90 16.10 11.66 -9.47
CA GLU A 90 15.70 13.06 -9.70
C GLU A 90 16.03 13.95 -8.49
N GLU A 91 15.95 13.43 -7.26
CA GLU A 91 16.32 14.19 -6.06
C GLU A 91 17.85 14.41 -5.94
N ILE A 92 18.66 13.53 -6.54
CA ILE A 92 20.13 13.57 -6.49
C ILE A 92 20.72 14.39 -7.65
N LEU A 93 20.07 14.40 -8.81
CA LEU A 93 20.50 15.13 -10.01
C LEU A 93 19.51 16.27 -10.31
N PRO A 94 19.76 17.50 -9.81
CA PRO A 94 18.89 18.66 -10.07
C PRO A 94 18.89 19.11 -11.53
#